data_AF-A0A6A6X987-F1
#
_entry.id   AF-A0A6A6X987-F1
#
_cell.length_a   1.000
_cell.length_b   1.000
_cell.length_c   1.000
_cell.angle_alpha   90.00
_cell.angle_beta   90.00
_cell.angle_gamma   90.00
#
_symmetry.space_group_name_H-M   'P 1'
#
loop_
_entity.id
_entity.type
_entity.pdbx_description
1 polymer ?
#
loop_
_entity_poly.entity_id
_entity_poly.type
_entity_poly.pdbx_seq_one_letter_code
_entity_poly.pdbx_strand_id
1 'polypeptide(L)'
;MSTSNPNSEPNPILAALTAALSSGPAQKLDDEVYKPRLQSYWRHNGSDWAEIVGRLSSEPAISVPISSEKLRLISWNIDILVPFAEERMRAALQYLEALVASTPASTPIVIFLQEMGISDLGQIRDAPWVQQHFHITERDERNWASPLYGTTTLVDRRLRIESVFRVRWISKFERDGLFVDVSVVQPRDADAPGHVKGDRKVLRLCNTHLESLVADPPVRPLQLQVAAEALHQGVVGAALLAGDLNAIQPFDRTLHEENGLQDAYLVRGGREDSDEGYTWGYQVPQPMRERFGCSRMDKILFRGDIKASWFERIGMGVRVEEEEVRERMREGEQDMEGWVTDHYGVLGDFELVGWVLE
;
A
#
# COMPACT_ATOMS: atom_id res chain seq x y z
N MET A 1 5.98 0.61 42.66
CA MET A 1 4.50 0.45 42.73
C MET A 1 3.95 1.25 41.58
N SER A 2 3.61 0.56 40.50
CA SER A 2 3.13 1.14 39.25
C SER A 2 1.72 1.68 39.46
N THR A 3 1.53 2.98 39.28
CA THR A 3 0.19 3.57 39.15
C THR A 3 -0.21 3.45 37.69
N SER A 4 -0.68 2.26 37.30
CA SER A 4 -1.45 2.09 36.08
C SER A 4 -2.69 2.97 36.20
N ASN A 5 -2.87 3.90 35.28
CA ASN A 5 -4.02 4.78 35.24
C ASN A 5 -5.26 3.93 34.90
N PRO A 6 -6.22 3.71 35.80
CA PRO A 6 -7.26 2.68 35.63
C PRO A 6 -8.39 3.07 34.66
N ASN A 7 -8.19 4.11 33.86
CA ASN A 7 -9.23 4.74 33.01
C ASN A 7 -8.85 4.87 31.53
N SER A 8 -7.77 4.27 31.04
CA SER A 8 -7.58 4.16 29.59
C SER A 8 -8.48 3.03 29.08
N GLU A 9 -9.55 3.38 28.36
CA GLU A 9 -10.32 2.39 27.62
C GLU A 9 -9.36 1.57 26.73
N PRO A 10 -9.53 0.23 26.68
CA PRO A 10 -8.66 -0.62 25.87
C PRO A 10 -8.73 -0.18 24.41
N ASN A 11 -7.57 -0.06 23.75
CA ASN A 11 -7.48 0.28 22.33
C ASN A 11 -8.44 -0.63 21.53
N PRO A 12 -9.49 -0.07 20.88
CA PRO A 12 -10.51 -0.87 20.18
C PRO A 12 -9.93 -1.80 19.12
N ILE A 13 -8.81 -1.41 18.52
CA ILE A 13 -8.11 -2.18 17.49
C ILE A 13 -7.43 -3.40 18.11
N LEU A 14 -6.74 -3.21 19.24
CA LEU A 14 -6.13 -4.32 19.98
C LEU A 14 -7.19 -5.30 20.51
N ALA A 15 -8.34 -4.80 20.94
CA ALA A 15 -9.48 -5.62 21.36
C ALA A 15 -10.04 -6.44 20.18
N ALA A 16 -10.25 -5.81 19.02
CA ALA A 16 -10.70 -6.48 17.80
C ALA A 16 -9.71 -7.55 17.31
N LEU A 17 -8.40 -7.26 17.34
CA LEU A 17 -7.36 -8.24 17.01
C LEU A 17 -7.33 -9.41 17.99
N THR A 18 -7.49 -9.16 19.29
CA THR A 18 -7.54 -10.21 20.32
C THR A 18 -8.78 -11.11 20.13
N ALA A 19 -9.93 -10.50 19.84
CA ALA A 19 -11.16 -11.21 19.51
C ALA A 19 -11.01 -12.04 18.24
N ALA A 20 -10.41 -11.46 17.20
CA ALA A 20 -10.06 -12.17 15.98
C ALA A 20 -9.18 -13.36 16.35
N LEU A 21 -8.03 -13.18 17.00
CA LEU A 21 -7.13 -14.27 17.40
C LEU A 21 -7.84 -15.46 18.08
N SER A 22 -8.86 -15.18 18.89
CA SER A 22 -9.65 -16.19 19.61
C SER A 22 -10.77 -16.86 18.78
N SER A 23 -11.10 -16.37 17.58
CA SER A 23 -12.25 -16.83 16.78
C SER A 23 -12.03 -18.11 15.96
N GLY A 24 -10.85 -18.73 16.06
CA GLY A 24 -10.47 -19.90 15.26
C GLY A 24 -9.82 -19.54 13.91
N PRO A 25 -9.77 -20.47 12.94
CA PRO A 25 -9.20 -20.22 11.61
C PRO A 25 -10.09 -19.28 10.78
N ALA A 26 -9.49 -18.64 9.77
CA ALA A 26 -10.23 -17.83 8.81
C ALA A 26 -11.32 -18.68 8.13
N GLN A 27 -12.54 -18.15 8.06
CA GLN A 27 -13.67 -18.85 7.48
C GLN A 27 -14.02 -18.26 6.11
N LYS A 28 -14.36 -19.15 5.18
CA LYS A 28 -14.94 -18.74 3.90
C LYS A 28 -16.36 -18.23 4.14
N LEU A 29 -16.63 -17.02 3.68
CA LEU A 29 -17.96 -16.40 3.68
C LEU A 29 -18.71 -16.76 2.39
N ASP A 30 -19.89 -16.17 2.20
CA ASP A 30 -20.63 -16.29 0.94
C ASP A 30 -19.79 -15.81 -0.25
N ASP A 31 -19.89 -16.52 -1.38
CA ASP A 31 -19.09 -16.25 -2.58
C ASP A 31 -19.30 -14.82 -3.13
N GLU A 32 -20.46 -14.21 -2.89
CA GLU A 32 -20.74 -12.83 -3.29
C GLU A 32 -19.80 -11.81 -2.63
N VAL A 33 -19.30 -12.10 -1.42
CA VAL A 33 -18.39 -11.21 -0.66
C VAL A 33 -17.03 -11.08 -1.35
N TYR A 34 -16.63 -12.08 -2.11
CA TYR A 34 -15.33 -12.14 -2.80
C TYR A 34 -15.37 -11.57 -4.22
N LYS A 35 -16.54 -11.16 -4.72
CA LYS A 35 -16.64 -10.51 -6.03
C LYS A 35 -15.99 -9.12 -5.98
N PRO A 36 -15.30 -8.70 -7.07
CA PRO A 36 -14.77 -7.36 -7.16
C PRO A 36 -15.85 -6.30 -6.93
N ARG A 37 -15.62 -5.39 -5.99
CA ARG A 37 -16.50 -4.26 -5.68
C ARG A 37 -15.87 -2.98 -6.21
N LEU A 38 -16.49 -2.38 -7.23
CA LEU A 38 -16.10 -1.06 -7.72
C LEU A 38 -16.29 0.00 -6.62
N GLN A 39 -15.37 0.96 -6.56
CA GLN A 39 -15.49 2.14 -5.72
C GLN A 39 -15.08 3.41 -6.47
N SER A 40 -15.44 4.55 -5.91
CA SER A 40 -14.98 5.86 -6.37
C SER A 40 -13.54 6.15 -5.93
N TYR A 41 -12.97 7.18 -6.54
CA TYR A 41 -11.78 7.86 -6.05
C TYR A 41 -12.06 9.36 -5.95
N TRP A 42 -11.12 10.12 -5.39
CA TRP A 42 -11.33 11.51 -5.05
C TRP A 42 -10.25 12.40 -5.64
N ARG A 43 -10.68 13.56 -6.12
CA ARG A 43 -9.81 14.59 -6.68
C ARG A 43 -10.03 15.91 -5.96
N HIS A 44 -8.97 16.50 -5.41
CA HIS A 44 -9.06 17.83 -4.83
C HIS A 44 -9.24 18.89 -5.92
N ASN A 45 -10.25 19.76 -5.83
CA ASN A 45 -10.55 20.79 -6.83
C ASN A 45 -10.02 22.19 -6.47
N GLY A 46 -9.20 22.29 -5.42
CA GLY A 46 -8.69 23.54 -4.87
C GLY A 46 -9.42 24.01 -3.61
N SER A 47 -10.63 23.50 -3.35
CA SER A 47 -11.39 23.79 -2.13
C SER A 47 -11.89 22.56 -1.38
N ASP A 48 -12.21 21.46 -2.08
CA ASP A 48 -12.70 20.22 -1.48
C ASP A 48 -12.32 19.01 -2.35
N TRP A 49 -12.45 17.82 -1.78
CA TRP A 49 -12.34 16.54 -2.46
C TRP A 49 -13.64 16.26 -3.23
N ALA A 50 -13.57 16.23 -4.57
CA ALA A 50 -14.68 15.85 -5.42
C ALA A 50 -14.66 14.34 -5.68
N GLU A 51 -15.81 13.67 -5.47
CA GLU A 51 -15.97 12.24 -5.77
C GLU A 51 -16.00 12.01 -7.27
N ILE A 52 -15.22 11.04 -7.75
CA ILE A 52 -15.21 10.61 -9.14
C ILE A 52 -15.70 9.16 -9.21
N VAL A 53 -16.82 8.97 -9.91
CA VAL A 53 -17.46 7.67 -10.13
C VAL A 53 -17.31 7.28 -11.60
N GLY A 54 -16.64 6.15 -11.86
CA GLY A 54 -16.45 5.62 -13.21
C GLY A 54 -15.52 6.45 -14.10
N ARG A 55 -15.57 6.20 -15.42
CA ARG A 55 -14.78 6.90 -16.43
C ARG A 55 -15.42 8.25 -16.75
N LEU A 56 -14.89 9.36 -16.22
CA LEU A 56 -15.23 10.69 -16.71
C LEU A 56 -14.06 11.35 -17.43
N SER A 57 -14.45 12.03 -18.50
CA SER A 57 -13.64 12.62 -19.56
C SER A 57 -13.06 14.00 -19.20
N SER A 58 -11.90 14.25 -19.81
CA SER A 58 -11.09 15.48 -19.85
C SER A 58 -10.59 15.99 -18.50
N GLU A 59 -9.36 15.60 -18.18
CA GLU A 59 -8.55 16.30 -17.20
C GLU A 59 -8.10 17.66 -17.75
N PRO A 60 -8.07 18.71 -16.93
CA PRO A 60 -7.34 19.92 -17.29
C PRO A 60 -5.86 19.57 -17.42
N ALA A 61 -5.22 20.01 -18.51
CA ALA A 61 -3.82 19.77 -18.79
C ALA A 61 -2.94 20.20 -17.61
N ILE A 62 -2.24 19.24 -17.01
CA ILE A 62 -1.22 19.51 -16.00
C ILE A 62 0.02 20.06 -16.72
N SER A 63 0.63 21.11 -16.16
CA SER A 63 1.64 21.94 -16.83
C SER A 63 3.00 21.28 -17.02
N VAL A 64 3.26 20.13 -16.39
CA VAL A 64 4.54 19.40 -16.47
C VAL A 64 4.30 18.03 -17.11
N PRO A 65 4.84 17.79 -18.33
CA PRO A 65 4.76 16.48 -18.98
C PRO A 65 5.39 15.39 -18.12
N ILE A 66 4.75 14.22 -18.06
CA ILE A 66 5.34 13.02 -17.47
C ILE A 66 6.23 12.29 -18.49
N SER A 67 7.21 11.56 -17.98
CA SER A 67 7.84 10.45 -18.70
C SER A 67 6.83 9.34 -18.76
N SER A 68 6.13 9.22 -19.89
CA SER A 68 4.98 8.33 -20.03
C SER A 68 5.33 6.84 -19.93
N GLU A 69 6.60 6.46 -19.96
CA GLU A 69 7.03 5.07 -19.77
C GLU A 69 7.43 4.73 -18.33
N LYS A 70 7.59 5.73 -17.45
CA LYS A 70 8.15 5.54 -16.10
C LYS A 70 7.09 5.62 -15.03
N LEU A 71 7.28 4.86 -13.96
CA LEU A 71 6.47 4.96 -12.75
C LEU A 71 7.34 4.67 -11.52
N ARG A 72 7.19 5.47 -10.47
CA ARG A 72 7.70 5.16 -9.15
C ARG A 72 6.55 4.64 -8.27
N LEU A 73 6.76 3.50 -7.63
CA LEU A 73 5.84 2.94 -6.64
C LEU A 73 6.49 2.95 -5.26
N ILE A 74 5.80 3.52 -4.28
CA ILE A 74 6.16 3.49 -2.87
C ILE A 74 5.10 2.66 -2.14
N SER A 75 5.52 1.79 -1.22
CA SER A 75 4.60 1.09 -0.32
C SER A 75 5.12 1.12 1.11
N TRP A 76 4.23 1.39 2.06
CA TRP A 76 4.59 1.45 3.47
C TRP A 76 3.42 1.10 4.40
N ASN A 77 3.62 0.12 5.28
CA ASN A 77 2.75 -0.11 6.43
C ASN A 77 3.02 1.00 7.47
N ILE A 78 1.96 1.67 7.95
CA ILE A 78 2.05 2.81 8.89
C ILE A 78 1.80 2.39 10.35
N ASP A 79 1.51 1.10 10.57
CA ASP A 79 1.31 0.47 11.88
C ASP A 79 0.20 1.14 12.69
N ILE A 80 -0.99 0.55 12.71
CA ILE A 80 -2.13 1.14 13.43
C ILE A 80 -2.14 0.80 14.94
N LEU A 81 -1.24 -0.08 15.37
CA LEU A 81 -1.28 -0.66 16.73
C LEU A 81 -0.49 0.14 17.75
N VAL A 82 0.38 1.00 17.27
CA VAL A 82 1.17 1.87 18.13
C VAL A 82 0.36 3.14 18.54
N PRO A 83 0.50 3.65 19.78
CA PRO A 83 -0.06 4.94 20.23
C PRO A 83 0.58 6.17 19.58
N PHE A 84 -0.06 7.34 19.67
CA PHE A 84 0.38 8.59 19.01
C PHE A 84 0.23 8.57 17.49
N ALA A 85 -0.90 8.02 17.00
CA ALA A 85 -1.17 7.87 15.58
C ALA A 85 -1.04 9.19 14.81
N GLU A 86 -1.56 10.29 15.36
CA GLU A 86 -1.52 11.58 14.67
C GLU A 86 -0.10 12.10 14.48
N GLU A 87 0.72 12.08 15.53
CA GLU A 87 2.10 12.53 15.49
C GLU A 87 2.99 11.64 14.61
N ARG A 88 2.79 10.31 14.67
CA ARG A 88 3.50 9.37 13.78
C ARG A 88 3.15 9.61 12.33
N MET A 89 1.85 9.72 12.01
CA MET A 89 1.42 9.92 10.63
C MET A 89 1.86 11.29 10.08
N ARG A 90 1.91 12.34 10.91
CA ARG A 90 2.48 13.64 10.52
C ARG A 90 3.94 13.50 10.07
N ALA A 91 4.77 12.85 10.89
CA ALA A 91 6.16 12.61 10.57
C ALA A 91 6.34 11.68 9.36
N ALA A 92 5.49 10.66 9.21
CA ALA A 92 5.47 9.81 8.03
C ALA A 92 5.12 10.60 6.75
N LEU A 93 4.13 11.49 6.80
CA LEU A 93 3.75 12.35 5.67
C LEU A 93 4.85 13.33 5.28
N GLN A 94 5.56 13.93 6.25
CA GLN A 94 6.71 14.79 5.97
C GLN A 94 7.84 14.02 5.28
N TYR A 95 8.11 12.78 5.74
CA TYR A 95 9.10 11.91 5.09
C TYR A 95 8.70 11.55 3.66
N LEU A 96 7.44 11.18 3.45
CA LEU A 96 6.90 10.89 2.11
C LEU A 96 6.93 12.13 1.20
N GLU A 97 6.61 13.31 1.72
CA GLU A 97 6.73 14.58 0.99
C GLU A 97 8.16 14.83 0.50
N ALA A 98 9.17 14.57 1.34
CA ALA A 98 10.57 14.69 0.95
C ALA A 98 10.96 13.69 -0.15
N LEU A 99 10.43 12.46 -0.11
CA LEU A 99 10.63 11.48 -1.19
C LEU A 99 9.96 11.91 -2.50
N VAL A 100 8.75 12.46 -2.42
CA VAL A 100 8.04 13.01 -3.59
C VAL A 100 8.81 14.20 -4.17
N ALA A 101 9.25 15.14 -3.33
CA ALA A 101 10.00 16.32 -3.77
C ALA A 101 11.38 15.99 -4.36
N SER A 102 12.03 14.92 -3.91
CA SER A 102 13.31 14.44 -4.45
C SER A 102 13.16 13.57 -5.69
N THR A 103 11.95 13.11 -6.01
CA THR A 103 11.68 12.37 -7.24
C THR A 103 11.69 13.32 -8.44
N PRO A 104 12.31 12.96 -9.58
CA PRO A 104 12.29 13.80 -10.77
C PRO A 104 10.86 14.17 -11.15
N ALA A 105 10.60 15.47 -11.38
CA ALA A 105 9.24 15.97 -11.63
C ALA A 105 8.53 15.28 -12.80
N SER A 106 9.26 14.73 -13.77
CA SER A 106 8.68 13.96 -14.89
C SER A 106 8.25 12.54 -14.52
N THR A 107 8.69 11.99 -13.39
CA THR A 107 8.34 10.62 -12.98
C THR A 107 7.04 10.65 -12.17
N PRO A 108 5.95 10.01 -12.64
CA PRO A 108 4.73 9.89 -11.86
C PRO A 108 4.94 8.93 -10.68
N ILE A 109 4.24 9.19 -9.59
CA ILE A 109 4.39 8.45 -8.32
C ILE A 109 3.05 7.83 -7.91
N VAL A 110 3.09 6.60 -7.42
CA VAL A 110 1.97 5.98 -6.71
C VAL A 110 2.46 5.58 -5.32
N ILE A 111 1.63 5.82 -4.30
CA ILE A 111 1.94 5.50 -2.91
C ILE A 111 0.85 4.57 -2.37
N PHE A 112 1.26 3.43 -1.84
CA PHE A 112 0.42 2.46 -1.15
C PHE A 112 0.66 2.56 0.35
N LEU A 113 -0.41 2.75 1.11
CA LEU A 113 -0.34 2.73 2.57
C LEU A 113 -1.23 1.61 3.12
N GLN A 114 -0.74 0.92 4.13
CA GLN A 114 -1.44 -0.13 4.87
C GLN A 114 -1.50 0.25 6.36
N GLU A 115 -2.44 -0.38 7.08
CA GLU A 115 -2.70 -0.13 8.51
C GLU A 115 -2.92 1.35 8.83
N MET A 116 -3.79 1.97 8.06
CA MET A 116 -4.20 3.36 8.28
C MET A 116 -5.41 3.39 9.22
N GLY A 117 -5.45 4.36 10.13
CA GLY A 117 -6.62 4.72 10.93
C GLY A 117 -7.42 5.88 10.33
N ILE A 118 -8.54 6.21 10.98
CA ILE A 118 -9.42 7.32 10.55
C ILE A 118 -8.71 8.68 10.66
N SER A 119 -7.92 8.91 11.72
CA SER A 119 -7.11 10.12 11.88
C SER A 119 -6.12 10.30 10.74
N ASP A 120 -5.56 9.20 10.26
CA ASP A 120 -4.53 9.21 9.23
C ASP A 120 -5.11 9.56 7.85
N LEU A 121 -6.31 9.07 7.55
CA LEU A 121 -7.09 9.52 6.38
C LEU A 121 -7.39 11.03 6.44
N GLY A 122 -7.68 11.56 7.64
CA GLY A 122 -7.83 13.00 7.87
C GLY A 122 -6.56 13.78 7.50
N GLN A 123 -5.41 13.37 8.03
CA GLN A 123 -4.14 14.04 7.75
C GLN A 123 -3.72 13.95 6.28
N ILE A 124 -3.95 12.80 5.61
CA ILE A 124 -3.73 12.67 4.16
C ILE A 124 -4.55 13.68 3.37
N ARG A 125 -5.84 13.79 3.69
CA ARG A 125 -6.75 14.71 2.99
C ARG A 125 -6.37 16.16 3.18
N ASP A 126 -5.83 16.50 4.35
CA ASP A 126 -5.53 17.87 4.74
C ASP A 126 -4.10 18.30 4.33
N ALA A 127 -3.23 17.34 3.98
CA ALA A 127 -1.87 17.59 3.51
C ALA A 127 -1.85 18.35 2.17
N PRO A 128 -1.27 19.56 2.09
CA PRO A 128 -1.29 20.38 0.87
C PRO A 128 -0.62 19.70 -0.33
N TRP A 129 0.50 19.01 -0.13
CA TRP A 129 1.20 18.30 -1.21
C TRP A 129 0.35 17.14 -1.75
N VAL A 130 -0.42 16.45 -0.90
CA VAL A 130 -1.34 15.39 -1.34
C VAL A 130 -2.45 15.99 -2.19
N GLN A 131 -3.10 17.06 -1.72
CA GLN A 131 -4.14 17.77 -2.47
C GLN A 131 -3.65 18.25 -3.85
N GLN A 132 -2.41 18.72 -3.93
CA GLN A 132 -1.81 19.27 -5.15
C GLN A 132 -1.38 18.19 -6.14
N HIS A 133 -0.86 17.05 -5.65
CA HIS A 133 -0.19 16.06 -6.49
C HIS A 133 -0.93 14.75 -6.68
N PHE A 134 -1.90 14.41 -5.82
CA PHE A 134 -2.51 13.07 -5.79
C PHE A 134 -4.05 13.06 -5.89
N HIS A 135 -4.56 12.06 -6.60
CA HIS A 135 -5.87 11.47 -6.35
C HIS A 135 -5.76 10.53 -5.16
N ILE A 136 -6.83 10.41 -4.37
CA ILE A 136 -6.89 9.47 -3.24
C ILE A 136 -8.04 8.49 -3.44
N THR A 137 -7.82 7.22 -3.10
CA THR A 137 -8.88 6.20 -3.20
C THR A 137 -9.86 6.26 -2.04
N GLU A 138 -9.41 6.71 -0.86
CA GLU A 138 -10.22 6.77 0.36
C GLU A 138 -10.34 8.21 0.86
N ARG A 139 -11.58 8.69 1.00
CA ARG A 139 -11.90 9.94 1.73
C ARG A 139 -12.20 9.65 3.21
N ASP A 140 -12.79 8.49 3.47
CA ASP A 140 -13.24 7.95 4.74
C ASP A 140 -13.13 6.41 4.69
N GLU A 141 -13.48 5.74 5.78
CA GLU A 141 -13.32 4.29 5.96
C GLU A 141 -14.40 3.43 5.30
N ARG A 142 -15.39 4.01 4.59
CA ARG A 142 -16.60 3.28 4.14
C ARG A 142 -16.32 2.09 3.22
N ASN A 143 -15.19 2.10 2.53
CA ASN A 143 -14.79 1.01 1.63
C ASN A 143 -13.91 -0.03 2.33
N TRP A 144 -13.42 0.23 3.54
CA TRP A 144 -12.65 -0.77 4.26
C TRP A 144 -13.53 -1.92 4.70
N ALA A 145 -12.93 -3.10 4.72
CA ALA A 145 -13.62 -4.28 5.22
C ALA A 145 -13.75 -4.25 6.74
N SER A 146 -12.75 -3.69 7.43
CA SER A 146 -12.76 -3.37 8.85
C SER A 146 -13.18 -1.92 9.09
N PRO A 147 -13.95 -1.61 10.14
CA PRO A 147 -14.25 -0.22 10.50
C PRO A 147 -13.07 0.45 11.23
N LEU A 148 -11.99 -0.27 11.52
CA LEU A 148 -10.91 0.19 12.40
C LEU A 148 -9.63 0.55 11.66
N TYR A 149 -9.33 -0.13 10.56
CA TYR A 149 -8.13 0.11 9.78
C TYR A 149 -8.31 -0.36 8.33
N GLY A 150 -7.44 0.11 7.44
CA GLY A 150 -7.40 -0.40 6.09
C GLY A 150 -6.25 0.15 5.25
N THR A 151 -6.46 0.09 3.94
CA THR A 151 -5.49 0.47 2.91
C THR A 151 -5.97 1.70 2.14
N THR A 152 -5.05 2.54 1.69
CA THR A 152 -5.33 3.64 0.77
C THR A 152 -4.23 3.77 -0.28
N THR A 153 -4.58 4.29 -1.44
CA THR A 153 -3.65 4.53 -2.54
C THR A 153 -3.70 6.00 -2.93
N LEU A 154 -2.53 6.64 -2.99
CA LEU A 154 -2.34 7.96 -3.56
C LEU A 154 -1.81 7.77 -4.99
N VAL A 155 -2.54 8.29 -5.97
CA VAL A 155 -2.20 8.16 -7.40
C VAL A 155 -1.85 9.53 -7.95
N ASP A 156 -0.69 9.70 -8.57
CA ASP A 156 -0.32 10.96 -9.22
C ASP A 156 -1.45 11.47 -10.12
N ARG A 157 -1.85 12.74 -9.93
CA ARG A 157 -3.00 13.34 -10.62
C ARG A 157 -2.85 13.46 -12.12
N ARG A 158 -1.67 13.19 -12.65
CA ARG A 158 -1.37 13.16 -14.09
C ARG A 158 -1.68 11.80 -14.71
N LEU A 159 -2.00 10.79 -13.89
CA LEU A 159 -2.33 9.47 -14.36
C LEU A 159 -3.84 9.32 -14.53
N ARG A 160 -4.26 8.91 -15.73
CA ARG A 160 -5.65 8.62 -16.02
C ARG A 160 -6.12 7.34 -15.34
N ILE A 161 -6.88 7.47 -14.26
CA ILE A 161 -7.54 6.34 -13.57
C ILE A 161 -8.74 5.87 -14.39
N GLU A 162 -8.76 4.58 -14.73
CA GLU A 162 -9.84 3.93 -15.47
C GLU A 162 -10.85 3.24 -14.56
N SER A 163 -10.39 2.67 -13.44
CA SER A 163 -11.25 2.13 -12.40
C SER A 163 -10.52 1.96 -11.06
N VAL A 164 -11.29 1.95 -9.97
CA VAL A 164 -10.83 1.54 -8.64
C VAL A 164 -11.79 0.49 -8.11
N PHE A 165 -11.25 -0.60 -7.57
CA PHE A 165 -12.08 -1.68 -7.02
C PHE A 165 -11.35 -2.45 -5.92
N ARG A 166 -12.12 -3.13 -5.07
CA ARG A 166 -11.59 -3.99 -4.01
C ARG A 166 -11.98 -5.44 -4.24
N VAL A 167 -11.08 -6.35 -3.89
CA VAL A 167 -11.36 -7.79 -3.80
C VAL A 167 -11.04 -8.24 -2.40
N ARG A 168 -12.05 -8.74 -1.67
CA ARG A 168 -11.86 -9.26 -0.32
C ARG A 168 -11.10 -10.58 -0.34
N TRP A 169 -10.29 -10.81 0.68
CA TRP A 169 -9.59 -12.07 0.89
C TRP A 169 -10.34 -12.97 1.85
N ILE A 170 -10.13 -14.30 1.75
CA ILE A 170 -10.44 -15.18 2.87
C ILE A 170 -9.49 -14.79 3.99
N SER A 171 -10.04 -14.19 5.05
CA SER A 171 -9.22 -13.52 6.02
C SER A 171 -9.84 -13.48 7.41
N LYS A 172 -8.99 -13.55 8.42
CA LYS A 172 -9.34 -13.36 9.83
C LYS A 172 -9.25 -11.89 10.23
N PHE A 173 -8.32 -11.16 9.60
CA PHE A 173 -8.08 -9.73 9.81
C PHE A 173 -8.73 -8.85 8.72
N GLU A 174 -9.86 -9.28 8.16
CA GLU A 174 -10.63 -8.48 7.19
C GLU A 174 -9.79 -7.88 6.03
N ARG A 175 -8.83 -8.66 5.52
CA ARG A 175 -7.88 -8.22 4.49
C ARG A 175 -8.52 -8.17 3.10
N ASP A 176 -8.00 -7.29 2.25
CA ASP A 176 -8.39 -7.14 0.86
C ASP A 176 -7.24 -6.64 -0.04
N GLY A 177 -7.49 -6.68 -1.34
CA GLY A 177 -6.68 -6.00 -2.35
C GLY A 177 -7.42 -4.79 -2.87
N LEU A 178 -6.80 -3.61 -2.76
CA LEU A 178 -7.25 -2.37 -3.37
C LEU A 178 -6.57 -2.20 -4.72
N PHE A 179 -7.36 -2.31 -5.78
CA PHE A 179 -6.91 -2.23 -7.16
C PHE A 179 -7.20 -0.85 -7.77
N VAL A 180 -6.22 -0.32 -8.49
CA VAL A 180 -6.34 0.87 -9.34
C VAL A 180 -5.88 0.50 -10.75
N ASP A 181 -6.75 0.71 -11.74
CA ASP A 181 -6.39 0.57 -13.14
C ASP A 181 -6.03 1.95 -13.71
N VAL A 182 -4.79 2.10 -14.20
CA VAL A 182 -4.32 3.29 -14.91
C VAL A 182 -4.30 3.00 -16.41
N SER A 183 -4.80 3.92 -17.22
CA SER A 183 -4.83 3.74 -18.69
C SER A 183 -3.42 3.67 -19.26
N VAL A 184 -3.20 2.73 -20.17
CA VAL A 184 -2.00 2.68 -21.01
C VAL A 184 -2.38 2.53 -22.47
N VAL A 185 -1.63 3.18 -23.34
CA VAL A 185 -1.80 3.14 -24.79
C VAL A 185 -0.48 2.76 -25.46
N GLN A 186 -0.56 2.28 -26.70
CA GLN A 186 0.66 2.07 -27.48
C GLN A 186 1.20 3.42 -27.96
N PRO A 187 2.53 3.61 -28.07
CA PRO A 187 3.13 4.88 -28.49
C PRO A 187 2.55 5.41 -29.81
N ARG A 188 2.27 4.51 -30.77
CA ARG A 188 1.68 4.86 -32.07
C ARG A 188 0.27 5.45 -31.99
N ASP A 189 -0.46 5.14 -30.91
CA ASP A 189 -1.85 5.55 -30.70
C ASP A 189 -1.96 6.77 -29.78
N ALA A 190 -0.86 7.20 -29.15
CA ALA A 190 -0.83 8.35 -28.24
C ALA A 190 -1.13 9.68 -28.96
N ASP A 191 -0.73 9.81 -30.24
CA ASP A 191 -0.84 11.04 -31.04
C ASP A 191 -2.00 11.03 -32.06
N ALA A 192 -2.80 9.95 -32.14
CA ALA A 192 -3.80 9.77 -33.20
C ALA A 192 -5.22 10.20 -32.76
N PRO A 193 -5.79 11.31 -33.30
CA PRO A 193 -7.15 11.70 -32.97
C PRO A 193 -8.17 10.72 -33.58
N GLY A 194 -8.98 10.09 -32.73
CA GLY A 194 -10.16 9.31 -33.14
C GLY A 194 -9.93 7.82 -33.43
N HIS A 195 -8.85 7.20 -32.91
CA HIS A 195 -8.65 5.76 -33.09
C HIS A 195 -9.74 4.89 -32.44
N VAL A 196 -10.10 3.83 -33.16
CA VAL A 196 -11.15 2.86 -32.80
C VAL A 196 -10.68 2.02 -31.59
N LYS A 197 -11.61 1.82 -30.64
CA LYS A 197 -11.56 1.15 -29.32
C LYS A 197 -10.92 -0.26 -29.22
N GLY A 198 -10.10 -0.73 -30.16
CA GLY A 198 -9.45 -2.05 -30.10
C GLY A 198 -8.12 -1.99 -29.33
N ASP A 199 -8.04 -2.72 -28.22
CA ASP A 199 -6.84 -3.00 -27.40
C ASP A 199 -6.33 -1.93 -26.43
N ARG A 200 -7.22 -1.13 -25.83
CA ARG A 200 -6.86 -0.41 -24.59
C ARG A 200 -6.53 -1.41 -23.49
N LYS A 201 -5.31 -1.34 -22.96
CA LYS A 201 -4.87 -2.09 -21.78
C LYS A 201 -4.81 -1.16 -20.58
N VAL A 202 -4.65 -1.75 -19.40
CA VAL A 202 -4.38 -1.02 -18.16
C VAL A 202 -3.07 -1.46 -17.55
N LEU A 203 -2.41 -0.53 -16.87
CA LEU A 203 -1.48 -0.82 -15.80
C LEU A 203 -2.31 -1.04 -14.52
N ARG A 204 -2.36 -2.28 -14.03
CA ARG A 204 -3.11 -2.62 -12.82
C ARG A 204 -2.20 -2.56 -11.60
N LEU A 205 -2.60 -1.77 -10.62
CA LEU A 205 -1.90 -1.52 -9.38
C LEU A 205 -2.69 -2.17 -8.24
N CYS A 206 -2.08 -2.98 -7.39
CA CYS A 206 -2.73 -3.65 -6.26
C CYS A 206 -2.01 -3.34 -4.95
N ASN A 207 -2.65 -2.53 -4.10
CA ASN A 207 -2.23 -2.31 -2.72
C ASN A 207 -2.89 -3.37 -1.84
N THR A 208 -2.12 -4.14 -1.08
CA THR A 208 -2.68 -5.15 -0.19
C THR A 208 -1.91 -5.28 1.11
N HIS A 209 -2.60 -5.76 2.14
CA HIS A 209 -1.99 -6.27 3.36
C HIS A 209 -2.49 -7.71 3.48
N LEU A 210 -1.61 -8.71 3.32
CA LEU A 210 -1.99 -10.13 3.41
C LEU A 210 -2.18 -10.59 4.87
N GLU A 211 -2.64 -11.82 5.08
CA GLU A 211 -2.90 -12.34 6.42
C GLU A 211 -1.69 -12.24 7.34
N SER A 212 -1.87 -11.53 8.45
CA SER A 212 -0.87 -11.40 9.49
C SER A 212 -0.74 -12.68 10.31
N LEU A 213 0.43 -12.83 10.94
CA LEU A 213 0.76 -13.94 11.83
C LEU A 213 0.70 -15.31 11.13
N VAL A 214 1.02 -16.36 11.89
CA VAL A 214 0.92 -17.74 11.41
C VAL A 214 -0.55 -18.16 11.48
N ALA A 215 -1.07 -18.63 10.35
CA ALA A 215 -2.40 -19.22 10.25
C ALA A 215 -2.31 -20.73 10.02
N ASP A 216 -3.24 -21.48 10.61
CA ASP A 216 -3.42 -22.92 10.40
C ASP A 216 -4.91 -23.23 10.15
N PRO A 217 -5.31 -23.58 8.92
CA PRO A 217 -4.47 -23.70 7.72
C PRO A 217 -3.92 -22.35 7.23
N PRO A 218 -2.80 -22.32 6.49
CA PRO A 218 -2.25 -21.09 5.92
C PRO A 218 -3.18 -20.54 4.84
N VAL A 219 -3.40 -19.22 4.85
CA VAL A 219 -4.31 -18.55 3.89
C VAL A 219 -3.60 -17.62 2.90
N ARG A 220 -2.42 -17.08 3.23
CA ARG A 220 -1.65 -16.21 2.30
C ARG A 220 -1.42 -16.80 0.91
N PRO A 221 -1.16 -18.12 0.72
CA PRO A 221 -1.08 -18.70 -0.62
C PRO A 221 -2.34 -18.47 -1.45
N LEU A 222 -3.51 -18.67 -0.85
CA LEU A 222 -4.80 -18.45 -1.51
C LEU A 222 -5.03 -16.96 -1.81
N GLN A 223 -4.67 -16.08 -0.87
CA GLN A 223 -4.83 -14.63 -1.05
C GLN A 223 -4.00 -14.11 -2.22
N LEU A 224 -2.73 -14.50 -2.29
CA LEU A 224 -1.87 -14.09 -3.41
C LEU A 224 -2.33 -14.74 -4.72
N GLN A 225 -2.85 -15.96 -4.69
CA GLN A 225 -3.43 -16.61 -5.88
C GLN A 225 -4.61 -15.82 -6.44
N VAL A 226 -5.59 -15.44 -5.61
CA VAL A 226 -6.74 -14.64 -6.07
C VAL A 226 -6.28 -13.27 -6.56
N ALA A 227 -5.32 -12.64 -5.90
CA ALA A 227 -4.73 -11.39 -6.38
C ALA A 227 -4.09 -11.58 -7.76
N ALA A 228 -3.27 -12.62 -7.95
CA ALA A 228 -2.62 -12.91 -9.21
C ALA A 228 -3.63 -13.18 -10.35
N GLU A 229 -4.71 -13.92 -10.09
CA GLU A 229 -5.79 -14.10 -11.07
C GLU A 229 -6.35 -12.75 -11.56
N ALA A 230 -6.52 -11.78 -10.67
CA ALA A 230 -6.91 -10.42 -11.06
C ALA A 230 -5.82 -9.69 -11.86
N LEU A 231 -4.54 -9.88 -11.54
CA LEU A 231 -3.41 -9.27 -12.27
C LEU A 231 -3.18 -9.88 -13.65
N HIS A 232 -3.59 -11.14 -13.87
CA HIS A 232 -3.44 -11.87 -15.14
C HIS A 232 -4.66 -11.71 -16.08
N GLN A 233 -5.68 -10.95 -15.70
CA GLN A 233 -6.83 -10.68 -16.56
C GLN A 233 -6.41 -10.07 -17.90
N GLY A 234 -7.07 -10.48 -19.00
CA GLY A 234 -6.66 -10.12 -20.36
C GLY A 234 -6.64 -8.62 -20.68
N VAL A 235 -7.33 -7.78 -19.90
CA VAL A 235 -7.29 -6.31 -20.04
C VAL A 235 -6.00 -5.68 -19.48
N VAL A 236 -5.21 -6.43 -18.71
CA VAL A 236 -4.06 -5.92 -17.96
C VAL A 236 -2.77 -6.13 -18.78
N GLY A 237 -2.21 -5.04 -19.31
CA GLY A 237 -0.95 -5.07 -20.08
C GLY A 237 0.29 -5.22 -19.19
N ALA A 238 0.25 -4.59 -18.02
CA ALA A 238 1.26 -4.69 -16.98
C ALA A 238 0.60 -4.60 -15.60
N ALA A 239 1.24 -5.16 -14.57
CA ALA A 239 0.73 -5.11 -13.22
C ALA A 239 1.83 -4.97 -12.17
N LEU A 240 1.50 -4.23 -11.10
CA LEU A 240 2.27 -4.11 -9.87
C LEU A 240 1.37 -4.47 -8.68
N LEU A 241 1.88 -5.29 -7.76
CA LEU A 241 1.28 -5.56 -6.46
C LEU A 241 2.31 -5.25 -5.40
N ALA A 242 1.94 -4.45 -4.41
CA ALA A 242 2.84 -4.14 -3.31
C ALA A 242 2.07 -3.95 -2.01
N GLY A 243 2.81 -4.01 -0.90
CA GLY A 243 2.27 -3.88 0.43
C GLY A 243 3.00 -4.75 1.43
N ASP A 244 2.38 -4.89 2.59
CA ASP A 244 2.78 -5.86 3.61
C ASP A 244 2.22 -7.23 3.24
N LEU A 245 3.08 -8.08 2.69
CA LEU A 245 2.72 -9.45 2.31
C LEU A 245 2.84 -10.43 3.49
N ASN A 246 3.25 -9.97 4.69
CA ASN A 246 3.44 -10.79 5.87
C ASN A 246 4.25 -12.07 5.58
N ALA A 247 5.31 -11.93 4.78
CA ALA A 247 6.10 -13.06 4.30
C ALA A 247 7.03 -13.64 5.39
N ILE A 248 6.42 -14.33 6.36
CA ILE A 248 7.06 -14.80 7.60
C ILE A 248 7.22 -16.33 7.68
N GLN A 249 6.64 -17.09 6.74
CA GLN A 249 6.70 -18.55 6.70
C GLN A 249 7.42 -19.06 5.45
N PRO A 250 7.91 -20.31 5.43
CA PRO A 250 8.70 -20.80 4.32
C PRO A 250 8.05 -20.78 2.94
N PHE A 251 6.73 -21.00 2.86
CA PHE A 251 6.02 -20.92 1.59
C PHE A 251 6.01 -19.49 1.02
N ASP A 252 6.10 -18.44 1.85
CA ASP A 252 6.03 -17.04 1.41
C ASP A 252 7.22 -16.62 0.52
N ARG A 253 8.29 -17.41 0.51
CA ARG A 253 9.48 -17.19 -0.32
C ARG A 253 9.17 -17.42 -1.80
N THR A 254 8.35 -18.42 -2.12
CA THR A 254 8.11 -18.87 -3.51
C THR A 254 6.75 -18.47 -4.06
N LEU A 255 5.85 -17.91 -3.24
CA LEU A 255 4.49 -17.55 -3.67
C LEU A 255 4.47 -16.65 -4.92
N HIS A 256 5.43 -15.76 -5.10
CA HIS A 256 5.51 -14.92 -6.29
C HIS A 256 5.73 -15.76 -7.57
N GLU A 257 6.70 -16.68 -7.57
CA GLU A 257 6.98 -17.57 -8.70
C GLU A 257 5.80 -18.51 -9.00
N GLU A 258 5.20 -19.08 -7.95
CA GLU A 258 4.03 -19.96 -8.06
C GLU A 258 2.82 -19.27 -8.73
N ASN A 259 2.76 -17.95 -8.63
CA ASN A 259 1.70 -17.12 -9.21
C ASN A 259 2.11 -16.38 -10.50
N GLY A 260 3.28 -16.73 -11.06
CA GLY A 260 3.78 -16.11 -12.29
C GLY A 260 4.07 -14.61 -12.15
N LEU A 261 4.48 -14.20 -10.94
CA LEU A 261 4.90 -12.84 -10.61
C LEU A 261 6.41 -12.81 -10.39
N GLN A 262 7.04 -11.70 -10.76
CA GLN A 262 8.44 -11.42 -10.47
C GLN A 262 8.53 -10.56 -9.20
N ASP A 263 9.53 -10.78 -8.36
CA ASP A 263 9.83 -9.94 -7.20
C ASP A 263 10.88 -8.88 -7.56
N ALA A 264 10.53 -7.60 -7.39
CA ALA A 264 11.42 -6.49 -7.74
C ALA A 264 12.76 -6.56 -6.98
N TYR A 265 12.75 -6.88 -5.69
CA TYR A 265 13.97 -6.98 -4.90
C TYR A 265 14.90 -8.07 -5.44
N LEU A 266 14.36 -9.24 -5.75
CA LEU A 266 15.15 -10.38 -6.25
C LEU A 266 15.66 -10.13 -7.68
N VAL A 267 14.82 -9.59 -8.57
CA VAL A 267 15.21 -9.22 -9.94
C VAL A 267 16.32 -8.17 -9.94
N ARG A 268 16.36 -7.29 -8.92
CA ARG A 268 17.44 -6.30 -8.74
C ARG A 268 18.70 -6.86 -8.04
N GLY A 269 18.78 -8.18 -7.84
CA GLY A 269 19.94 -8.86 -7.28
C GLY A 269 19.91 -9.03 -5.76
N GLY A 270 18.80 -8.67 -5.12
CA GLY A 270 18.52 -8.99 -3.72
C GLY A 270 18.45 -10.49 -3.47
N ARG A 271 18.49 -10.88 -2.19
CA ARG A 271 18.46 -12.29 -1.77
C ARG A 271 17.45 -12.47 -0.65
N GLU A 272 16.61 -13.50 -0.77
CA GLU A 272 15.74 -13.86 0.36
C GLU A 272 16.55 -14.16 1.62
N ASP A 273 15.92 -13.92 2.76
CA ASP A 273 16.50 -14.15 4.09
C ASP A 273 17.84 -13.42 4.33
N SER A 274 18.02 -12.25 3.72
CA SER A 274 19.16 -11.37 3.95
C SER A 274 18.77 -10.13 4.74
N ASP A 275 19.70 -9.66 5.59
CA ASP A 275 19.55 -8.46 6.43
C ASP A 275 19.24 -7.21 5.58
N GLU A 276 19.82 -7.15 4.37
CA GLU A 276 19.58 -6.10 3.39
C GLU A 276 18.16 -6.12 2.79
N GLY A 277 17.48 -7.26 2.86
CA GLY A 277 16.11 -7.43 2.37
C GLY A 277 15.05 -7.20 3.43
N TYR A 278 15.37 -7.36 4.71
CA TYR A 278 14.38 -7.26 5.79
C TYR A 278 13.73 -5.88 5.87
N THR A 279 12.42 -5.87 6.04
CA THR A 279 11.60 -4.67 6.18
C THR A 279 10.93 -4.58 7.54
N TRP A 280 10.99 -5.63 8.35
CA TRP A 280 10.43 -5.66 9.70
C TRP A 280 11.44 -6.23 10.71
N GLY A 281 11.35 -5.75 11.96
CA GLY A 281 12.08 -6.28 13.12
C GLY A 281 13.21 -5.38 13.64
N TYR A 282 13.54 -4.28 12.97
CA TYR A 282 14.53 -3.30 13.48
C TYR A 282 13.90 -2.14 14.24
N GLN A 283 12.67 -1.77 13.91
CA GLN A 283 11.94 -0.65 14.52
C GLN A 283 10.89 -1.14 15.52
N VAL A 284 11.15 -2.30 16.16
CA VAL A 284 10.31 -2.89 17.20
C VAL A 284 11.06 -2.92 18.53
N PRO A 285 10.35 -3.05 19.66
CA PRO A 285 10.97 -3.28 20.96
C PRO A 285 11.85 -4.53 20.96
N GLN A 286 12.97 -4.50 21.68
CA GLN A 286 13.94 -5.60 21.72
C GLN A 286 13.31 -6.97 22.03
N PRO A 287 12.39 -7.12 23.01
CA PRO A 287 11.75 -8.41 23.27
C PRO A 287 10.94 -8.97 22.09
N MET A 288 10.36 -8.09 21.27
CA MET A 288 9.61 -8.48 20.08
C MET A 288 10.56 -8.99 18.99
N ARG A 289 11.68 -8.28 18.77
CA ARG A 289 12.74 -8.71 17.85
C ARG A 289 13.35 -10.05 18.26
N GLU A 290 13.61 -10.25 19.55
CA GLU A 290 14.15 -11.52 20.06
C GLU A 290 13.18 -12.69 19.87
N ARG A 291 11.87 -12.42 20.00
CA ARG A 291 10.83 -13.43 19.86
C ARG A 291 10.55 -13.84 18.42
N PHE A 292 10.50 -12.87 17.49
CA PHE A 292 10.03 -13.10 16.12
C PHE A 292 11.13 -12.99 15.06
N GLY A 293 12.29 -12.43 15.39
CA GLY A 293 13.38 -12.18 14.45
C GLY A 293 13.10 -11.00 13.52
N CYS A 294 13.85 -10.91 12.43
CA CYS A 294 13.63 -9.96 11.35
C CYS A 294 13.11 -10.70 10.12
N SER A 295 12.33 -10.02 9.27
CA SER A 295 11.79 -10.61 8.05
C SER A 295 11.55 -9.55 6.96
N ARG A 296 11.43 -10.02 5.71
CA ARG A 296 11.10 -9.20 4.54
C ARG A 296 9.60 -9.33 4.26
N MET A 297 8.80 -8.62 5.04
CA MET A 297 7.34 -8.69 4.93
C MET A 297 6.82 -7.88 3.74
N ASP A 298 7.43 -6.72 3.49
CA ASP A 298 7.00 -5.79 2.46
C ASP A 298 7.69 -6.11 1.13
N LYS A 299 6.90 -6.26 0.07
CA LYS A 299 7.38 -6.66 -1.26
C LYS A 299 6.74 -5.83 -2.35
N ILE A 300 7.42 -5.72 -3.50
CA ILE A 300 6.83 -5.26 -4.75
C ILE A 300 6.95 -6.38 -5.78
N LEU A 301 5.81 -6.91 -6.20
CA LEU A 301 5.67 -7.97 -7.19
C LEU A 301 5.13 -7.39 -8.50
N PHE A 302 5.56 -7.93 -9.63
CA PHE A 302 5.16 -7.40 -10.94
C PHE A 302 5.06 -8.47 -12.03
N ARG A 303 4.32 -8.17 -13.09
CA ARG A 303 4.21 -9.01 -14.29
C ARG A 303 3.85 -8.20 -15.53
N GLY A 304 4.08 -8.81 -16.69
CA GLY A 304 3.70 -8.24 -17.98
C GLY A 304 4.75 -7.34 -18.58
N ASP A 305 4.30 -6.39 -19.38
CA ASP A 305 5.13 -5.49 -20.15
C ASP A 305 5.68 -4.33 -19.29
N ILE A 306 6.36 -4.68 -18.20
CA ILE A 306 6.96 -3.75 -17.23
C ILE A 306 8.24 -4.35 -16.64
N LYS A 307 9.22 -3.49 -16.36
CA LYS A 307 10.52 -3.88 -15.79
C LYS A 307 10.83 -3.06 -14.55
N ALA A 308 11.39 -3.71 -13.53
CA ALA A 308 11.97 -3.02 -12.38
C ALA A 308 13.37 -2.50 -12.75
N SER A 309 13.55 -1.17 -12.75
CA SER A 309 14.84 -0.52 -12.97
C SER A 309 15.56 -0.20 -11.66
N TRP A 310 14.81 0.01 -10.57
CA TRP A 310 15.33 0.28 -9.23
C TRP A 310 14.49 -0.35 -8.14
N PHE A 311 15.11 -0.64 -6.99
CA PHE A 311 14.44 -1.06 -5.76
C PHE A 311 15.27 -0.64 -4.55
N GLU A 312 14.63 -0.10 -3.52
CA GLU A 312 15.25 0.19 -2.23
C GLU A 312 14.26 0.10 -1.07
N ARG A 313 14.81 0.00 0.15
CA ARG A 313 14.05 0.17 1.39
C ARG A 313 14.06 1.63 1.80
N ILE A 314 12.98 2.10 2.41
CA ILE A 314 12.80 3.47 2.88
C ILE A 314 12.29 3.47 4.33
N GLY A 315 12.18 4.64 4.94
CA GLY A 315 11.57 4.79 6.27
C GLY A 315 12.46 4.37 7.45
N MET A 316 13.72 4.01 7.18
CA MET A 316 14.68 3.60 8.19
C MET A 316 15.03 4.75 9.14
N GLY A 317 14.73 4.59 10.42
CA GLY A 317 15.04 5.55 11.47
C GLY A 317 14.12 6.77 11.50
N VAL A 318 12.98 6.75 10.80
CA VAL A 318 12.03 7.86 10.80
C VAL A 318 11.30 7.89 12.15
N ARG A 319 11.35 9.04 12.82
CA ARG A 319 10.80 9.26 14.15
C ARG A 319 9.80 10.41 14.16
N VAL A 320 8.92 10.40 15.14
CA VAL A 320 8.13 11.57 15.55
C VAL A 320 9.08 12.74 15.82
N GLU A 321 8.72 13.95 15.37
CA GLU A 321 9.59 15.12 15.48
C GLU A 321 9.73 15.60 16.93
N GLU A 322 8.60 15.67 17.62
CA GLU A 322 8.47 16.23 18.97
C GLU A 322 9.19 15.35 20.00
N GLU A 323 10.22 15.89 20.66
CA GLU A 323 10.99 15.14 21.68
C GLU A 323 10.10 14.72 22.86
N GLU A 324 9.22 15.60 23.33
CA GLU A 324 8.30 15.29 24.44
C GLU A 324 7.38 14.10 24.11
N VAL A 325 6.97 13.96 22.84
CA VAL A 325 6.17 12.81 22.39
C VAL A 325 7.02 11.55 22.38
N ARG A 326 8.27 11.64 21.87
CA ARG A 326 9.21 10.51 21.88
C ARG A 326 9.56 10.04 23.30
N GLU A 327 9.70 10.95 24.25
CA GLU A 327 9.89 10.62 25.67
C GLU A 327 8.69 9.81 26.19
N ARG A 328 7.46 10.29 25.94
CA ARG A 328 6.24 9.58 26.34
C ARG A 328 6.07 8.21 25.65
N MET A 329 6.55 8.07 24.41
CA MET A 329 6.56 6.79 23.69
C MET A 329 7.52 5.78 24.33
N ARG A 330 8.69 6.23 24.80
CA ARG A 330 9.67 5.40 25.51
C ARG A 330 9.18 5.00 26.91
N GLU A 331 8.51 5.91 27.60
CA GLU A 331 7.95 5.63 28.93
C GLU A 331 6.69 4.75 28.88
N GLY A 332 6.08 4.58 27.71
CA GLY A 332 4.87 3.78 27.51
C GLY A 332 5.10 2.26 27.59
N GLU A 333 4.01 1.50 27.66
CA GLU A 333 4.04 0.03 27.79
C GLU A 333 4.71 -0.70 26.63
N GLN A 334 4.84 -0.03 25.48
CA GLN A 334 5.48 -0.58 24.28
C GLN A 334 6.97 -0.24 24.18
N ASP A 335 7.56 0.58 25.08
CA ASP A 335 8.98 0.96 25.10
C ASP A 335 9.54 1.27 23.70
N MET A 336 8.89 2.24 23.03
CA MET A 336 9.22 2.54 21.64
C MET A 336 10.14 3.75 21.54
N GLU A 337 11.16 3.64 20.69
CA GLU A 337 12.15 4.66 20.37
C GLU A 337 11.60 5.85 19.55
N GLY A 338 10.28 6.06 19.57
CA GLY A 338 9.60 7.14 18.86
C GLY A 338 9.50 6.95 17.34
N TRP A 339 9.64 5.70 16.85
CA TRP A 339 9.49 5.37 15.44
C TRP A 339 8.08 5.66 14.93
N VAL A 340 7.97 6.05 13.66
CA VAL A 340 6.66 6.30 13.02
C VAL A 340 5.90 5.01 12.68
N THR A 341 6.61 3.90 12.49
CA THR A 341 6.07 2.55 12.30
C THR A 341 7.16 1.52 12.61
N ASP A 342 6.78 0.28 12.90
CA ASP A 342 7.68 -0.87 13.00
C ASP A 342 8.21 -1.40 11.65
N HIS A 343 7.64 -0.94 10.52
CA HIS A 343 8.07 -1.31 9.17
C HIS A 343 9.03 -0.29 8.52
N TYR A 344 10.00 -0.81 7.78
CA TYR A 344 10.59 -0.09 6.65
C TYR A 344 9.65 -0.19 5.46
N GLY A 345 9.55 0.89 4.68
CA GLY A 345 8.82 0.87 3.42
C GLY A 345 9.69 0.34 2.28
N VAL A 346 9.08 0.15 1.12
CA VAL A 346 9.75 -0.23 -0.12
C VAL A 346 9.44 0.77 -1.22
N LEU A 347 10.44 1.07 -2.04
CA LEU A 347 10.34 1.96 -3.19
C LEU A 347 10.90 1.24 -4.41
N GLY A 348 10.18 1.26 -5.53
CA GLY A 348 10.65 0.73 -6.80
C GLY A 348 10.41 1.69 -7.95
N ASP A 349 11.37 1.76 -8.87
CA ASP A 349 11.19 2.42 -10.17
C ASP A 349 10.95 1.39 -11.25
N PHE A 350 9.96 1.68 -12.10
CA PHE A 350 9.47 0.80 -13.12
C PHE A 350 9.40 1.49 -14.48
N GLU A 351 9.63 0.70 -15.53
CA GLU A 351 9.56 1.13 -16.92
C GLU A 351 8.63 0.21 -17.71
N LEU A 352 7.59 0.78 -18.31
CA LEU A 352 6.69 0.08 -19.23
C LEU A 352 7.43 -0.27 -20.53
N VAL A 353 7.04 -1.40 -21.13
CA VAL A 353 7.66 -1.90 -22.37
C VAL A 353 6.61 -1.93 -23.48
N GLY A 354 6.74 -1.06 -24.47
CA GLY A 354 5.78 -1.02 -25.59
C GLY A 354 4.42 -0.39 -25.25
N TRP A 355 4.29 0.16 -24.05
CA TRP A 355 3.13 0.91 -23.56
C TRP A 355 3.58 2.23 -22.96
N VAL A 356 2.72 3.23 -23.02
CA VAL A 356 2.88 4.53 -22.36
C VAL A 356 1.64 4.84 -21.53
N LEU A 357 1.83 5.48 -20.38
CA LEU A 357 0.82 6.05 -19.51
C LEU A 357 0.07 7.15 -20.28
N GLU A 358 -1.26 7.09 -20.22
CA GLU A 358 -2.16 8.09 -20.83
C GLU A 358 -2.56 9.18 -19.83
#